data_AF-A0A9P8MTS8-F1
#
_entry.id   AF-A0A9P8MTS8-F1
#
_cell.length_a   1.000
_cell.length_b   1.000
_cell.length_c   1.000
_cell.angle_alpha   90.00
_cell.angle_beta   90.00
_cell.angle_gamma   90.00
#
_symmetry.space_group_name_H-M   'P 1'
#
loop_
_entity.id
_entity.type
_entity.pdbx_description
1 polymer ?
#
loop_
_entity_poly.entity_id
_entity_poly.type
_entity_poly.pdbx_seq_one_letter_code
_entity_poly.pdbx_strand_id
1 'polypeptide(L)'
;MAQNGGEAELRAWYQAISPLRVDLVGDFAGKELFAIHGDSLCFIVSPKRGSTSPLLHAIHAVESFLARLEQRGCNFHILWFRDHEHLCVPEGVSGDAASNCLRLSRIILIKHLEHYAQYSQAGWRPYLAQNAVQFFLCLDGCALDGCASPTGVQYLEFIHHIAFHGYSVALMNSLDFVSSKVLVSAFSPSSCGNEIRIEKPRPSPRTQILAVSELELDLGLEPGSWSPWADGKPLSVKDAISFTALCNMLLVNSKRGIRACAAAYVLHLSALRHCSLSQRSCMVTTRHA
;
A
#
# COMPACT_ATOMS: atom_id res chain seq x y z
N MET A 1 1.03 -21.13 -24.24
CA MET A 1 1.59 -22.02 -23.20
C MET A 1 3.12 -22.02 -23.26
N ALA A 2 3.76 -20.86 -23.05
CA ALA A 2 5.22 -20.71 -23.09
C ALA A 2 5.74 -19.68 -22.05
N GLN A 3 5.12 -19.61 -20.87
CA GLN A 3 5.40 -18.59 -19.85
C GLN A 3 6.11 -19.09 -18.57
N ASN A 4 6.42 -20.39 -18.43
CA ASN A 4 6.84 -20.97 -17.14
C ASN A 4 8.36 -21.07 -16.88
N GLY A 5 9.24 -20.65 -17.79
CA GLY A 5 10.69 -20.84 -17.66
C GLY A 5 11.31 -19.97 -16.56
N GLY A 6 11.16 -18.65 -16.66
CA GLY A 6 11.78 -17.70 -15.72
C GLY A 6 11.20 -17.76 -14.31
N GLU A 7 9.90 -18.00 -14.15
CA GLU A 7 9.29 -18.17 -12.83
C GLU A 7 9.79 -19.44 -12.11
N ALA A 8 9.99 -20.53 -12.85
CA ALA A 8 10.56 -21.76 -12.29
C ALA A 8 12.02 -21.57 -11.87
N GLU A 9 12.81 -20.88 -12.69
CA GLU A 9 14.20 -20.53 -12.37
C GLU A 9 14.28 -19.64 -11.13
N LEU A 10 13.43 -18.60 -11.03
CA LEU A 10 13.36 -17.71 -9.88
C LEU A 10 13.04 -18.46 -8.59
N ARG A 11 12.06 -19.37 -8.63
CA ARG A 11 11.70 -20.18 -7.45
C ARG A 11 12.81 -21.15 -7.08
N ALA A 12 13.46 -21.78 -8.06
CA ALA A 12 14.59 -22.67 -7.81
C ALA A 12 15.77 -21.92 -7.18
N TRP A 13 16.06 -20.71 -7.68
CA TRP A 13 17.02 -19.81 -7.07
C TRP A 13 16.65 -19.50 -5.62
N TYR A 14 15.40 -19.07 -5.37
CA TYR A 14 14.96 -18.72 -4.02
C TYR A 14 15.03 -19.92 -3.05
N GLN A 15 14.67 -21.13 -3.51
CA GLN A 15 14.77 -22.36 -2.72
C GLN A 15 16.20 -22.78 -2.41
N ALA A 16 17.18 -22.37 -3.23
CA ALA A 16 18.60 -22.64 -2.98
C ALA A 16 19.20 -21.68 -1.95
N ILE A 17 18.53 -20.57 -1.63
CA ILE A 17 18.98 -19.65 -0.60
C ILE A 17 18.82 -20.32 0.76
N SER A 18 19.84 -20.17 1.61
CA SER A 18 19.80 -20.59 3.01
C SER A 18 19.92 -19.36 3.92
N PRO A 19 18.81 -18.67 4.25
CA PRO A 19 18.83 -17.52 5.13
C PRO A 19 19.35 -17.87 6.53
N LEU A 20 20.15 -16.98 7.10
CA LEU A 20 20.63 -17.07 8.48
C LEU A 20 19.70 -16.29 9.39
N ARG A 21 19.37 -16.85 10.55
CA ARG A 21 18.59 -16.15 11.58
C ARG A 21 19.52 -15.32 12.45
N VAL A 22 19.36 -14.01 12.41
CA VAL A 22 20.28 -13.02 13.00
C VAL A 22 19.52 -11.97 13.79
N ASP A 23 20.17 -11.34 14.78
CA ASP A 23 19.68 -10.08 15.36
C ASP A 23 19.97 -8.93 14.40
N LEU A 24 18.93 -8.28 13.89
CA LEU A 24 19.01 -7.17 12.94
C LEU A 24 19.94 -6.06 13.46
N VAL A 25 19.83 -5.74 14.75
CA VAL A 25 20.60 -4.66 15.38
C VAL A 25 21.93 -5.19 15.90
N GLY A 26 21.92 -6.33 16.60
CA GLY A 26 23.11 -6.88 17.24
C GLY A 26 24.14 -7.46 16.27
N ASP A 27 23.68 -8.20 15.25
CA ASP A 27 24.52 -9.09 14.44
C ASP A 27 24.59 -8.68 12.97
N PHE A 28 23.57 -7.99 12.45
CA PHE A 28 23.44 -7.78 11.00
C PHE A 28 23.77 -6.34 10.56
N ALA A 29 23.08 -5.34 11.12
CA ALA A 29 23.12 -3.98 10.61
C ALA A 29 23.53 -2.92 11.63
N GLY A 30 23.50 -3.21 12.93
CA GLY A 30 23.82 -2.19 13.93
C GLY A 30 22.87 -0.99 13.83
N LYS A 31 23.46 0.20 13.67
CA LYS A 31 22.76 1.48 13.49
C LYS A 31 22.76 1.96 12.03
N GLU A 32 23.25 1.13 11.12
CA GLU A 32 23.32 1.47 9.71
C GLU A 32 21.93 1.60 9.11
N LEU A 33 21.84 2.42 8.06
CA LEU A 33 20.58 2.65 7.37
C LEU A 33 20.17 1.43 6.53
N PHE A 34 18.91 1.04 6.63
CA PHE A 34 18.31 0.06 5.74
C PHE A 34 17.00 0.55 5.12
N ALA A 35 16.62 -0.10 4.02
CA ALA A 35 15.38 0.23 3.31
C ALA A 35 14.29 -0.78 3.65
N ILE A 36 13.10 -0.31 3.99
CA ILE A 36 11.89 -1.13 4.08
C ILE A 36 11.16 -1.02 2.75
N HIS A 37 10.84 -2.16 2.14
CA HIS A 37 9.96 -2.19 0.97
C HIS A 37 8.54 -1.83 1.38
N GLY A 38 8.05 -0.65 0.98
CA GLY A 38 6.79 -0.08 1.44
C GLY A 38 5.58 -0.97 1.16
N ASP A 39 5.49 -1.58 -0.02
CA ASP A 39 4.42 -2.52 -0.35
C ASP A 39 4.45 -3.81 0.48
N SER A 40 5.57 -4.13 1.13
CA SER A 40 5.61 -5.20 2.13
C SER A 40 4.83 -4.82 3.39
N LEU A 41 4.76 -3.54 3.76
CA LEU A 41 3.98 -3.08 4.93
C LEU A 41 2.47 -3.24 4.72
N CYS A 42 2.00 -3.25 3.47
CA CYS A 42 0.60 -3.54 3.16
C CYS A 42 0.18 -4.97 3.58
N PHE A 43 1.13 -5.89 3.76
CA PHE A 43 0.86 -7.21 4.34
C PHE A 43 0.45 -7.14 5.81
N ILE A 44 1.06 -6.23 6.59
CA ILE A 44 0.72 -6.04 8.01
C ILE A 44 -0.74 -5.58 8.17
N VAL A 45 -1.20 -4.80 7.19
CA VAL A 45 -2.58 -4.30 7.09
C VAL A 45 -3.56 -5.37 6.62
N SER A 46 -3.09 -6.33 5.82
CA SER A 46 -3.94 -7.32 5.20
C SER A 46 -4.62 -8.16 6.29
N PRO A 47 -5.95 -8.05 6.45
CA PRO A 47 -6.65 -8.84 7.44
C PRO A 47 -6.40 -10.30 7.11
N LYS A 48 -6.08 -11.11 8.13
CA LYS A 48 -6.19 -12.56 8.01
C LYS A 48 -7.62 -12.87 7.59
N ARG A 49 -7.81 -13.06 6.28
CA ARG A 49 -9.01 -13.55 5.57
C ARG A 49 -10.34 -13.18 6.25
N GLY A 50 -10.92 -12.03 5.88
CA GLY A 50 -12.39 -11.88 5.94
C GLY A 50 -12.98 -10.77 6.81
N SER A 51 -12.20 -9.86 7.41
CA SER A 51 -12.77 -8.64 8.00
C SER A 51 -12.12 -7.39 7.42
N THR A 52 -12.92 -6.41 7.03
CA THR A 52 -12.44 -5.05 6.77
C THR A 52 -12.00 -4.48 8.10
N SER A 53 -10.74 -4.66 8.49
CA SER A 53 -10.19 -3.88 9.60
C SER A 53 -10.38 -2.41 9.23
N PRO A 54 -10.97 -1.58 10.11
CA PRO A 54 -11.08 -0.16 9.84
C PRO A 54 -9.67 0.37 9.52
N LEU A 55 -9.55 1.20 8.49
CA LEU A 55 -8.29 1.84 8.07
C LEU A 55 -7.43 2.35 9.24
N LEU A 56 -8.06 2.81 10.32
CA LEU A 56 -7.37 3.21 11.54
C LEU A 56 -6.57 2.08 12.19
N HIS A 57 -7.11 0.86 12.27
CA HIS A 57 -6.41 -0.32 12.80
C HIS A 57 -5.25 -0.71 11.89
N ALA A 58 -5.43 -0.57 10.57
CA ALA A 58 -4.37 -0.81 9.60
C ALA A 58 -3.19 0.14 9.80
N ILE A 59 -3.47 1.45 9.91
CA ILE A 59 -2.45 2.47 10.19
C ILE A 59 -1.77 2.18 11.53
N HIS A 60 -2.56 1.94 12.59
CA HIS A 60 -2.03 1.65 13.91
C HIS A 60 -1.15 0.40 13.94
N ALA A 61 -1.49 -0.65 13.19
CA ALA A 61 -0.67 -1.86 13.10
C ALA A 61 0.68 -1.58 12.44
N VAL A 62 0.71 -0.78 11.38
CA VAL A 62 1.96 -0.37 10.72
C VAL A 62 2.79 0.53 11.63
N GLU A 63 2.17 1.55 12.26
CA GLU A 63 2.84 2.42 13.23
C GLU A 63 3.44 1.63 14.39
N SER A 64 2.68 0.69 14.95
CA SER A 64 3.14 -0.16 16.05
C SER A 64 4.32 -1.02 15.63
N PHE A 65 4.31 -1.52 14.39
CA PHE A 65 5.45 -2.26 13.84
C PHE A 65 6.69 -1.38 13.70
N LEU A 66 6.56 -0.20 13.10
CA LEU A 66 7.68 0.74 12.89
C LEU A 66 8.23 1.25 14.22
N ALA A 67 7.36 1.62 15.17
CA ALA A 67 7.76 2.06 16.50
C ALA A 67 8.56 0.99 17.25
N ARG A 68 8.25 -0.29 17.06
CA ARG A 68 9.02 -1.40 17.67
C ARG A 68 10.41 -1.55 17.06
N LEU A 69 10.61 -1.19 15.79
CA LEU A 69 11.93 -1.11 15.17
C LEU A 69 12.72 0.08 15.74
N GLU A 70 12.12 1.27 15.77
CA GLU A 70 12.75 2.48 16.31
C GLU A 70 13.17 2.32 17.77
N GLN A 71 12.31 1.75 18.62
CA GLN A 71 12.59 1.48 20.03
C GLN A 71 13.82 0.58 20.25
N ARG A 72 14.20 -0.20 19.25
CA ARG A 72 15.37 -1.09 19.28
C ARG A 72 16.59 -0.49 18.59
N GLY A 73 16.51 0.78 18.17
CA GLY A 73 17.61 1.51 17.56
C GLY A 73 17.79 1.24 16.07
N CYS A 74 16.78 0.68 15.40
CA CYS A 74 16.80 0.51 13.95
C CYS A 74 16.77 1.88 13.25
N ASN A 75 17.62 2.07 12.24
CA ASN A 75 17.63 3.24 11.38
C ASN A 75 17.15 2.85 9.98
N PHE A 76 15.99 3.35 9.56
CA PHE A 76 15.37 2.92 8.31
C PHE A 76 14.67 4.04 7.56
N HIS A 77 14.58 3.84 6.24
CA HIS A 77 13.69 4.61 5.37
C HIS A 77 12.72 3.67 4.66
N ILE A 78 11.51 4.15 4.39
CA ILE A 78 10.49 3.39 3.66
C ILE A 78 10.54 3.77 2.18
N LEU A 79 10.73 2.78 1.30
CA LEU A 79 10.78 2.97 -0.14
C LEU A 79 9.52 2.43 -0.81
N TRP A 80 8.79 3.31 -1.48
CA TRP A 80 7.60 2.99 -2.24
C TRP A 80 7.91 2.99 -3.74
N PHE A 81 7.44 1.97 -4.44
CA PHE A 81 7.64 1.84 -5.88
C PHE A 81 6.31 2.03 -6.60
N ARG A 82 6.27 2.94 -7.57
CA ARG A 82 5.05 3.22 -8.33
C ARG A 82 4.55 1.96 -9.05
N ASP A 83 5.46 1.19 -9.62
CA ASP A 83 5.13 0.00 -10.40
C ASP A 83 4.68 -1.18 -9.53
N HIS A 84 4.89 -1.13 -8.21
CA HIS A 84 4.49 -2.17 -7.27
C HIS A 84 3.08 -1.98 -6.70
N GLU A 85 2.30 -1.01 -7.18
CA GLU A 85 0.93 -0.78 -6.71
C GLU A 85 0.05 -2.03 -6.78
N HIS A 86 0.29 -2.92 -7.74
CA HIS A 86 -0.46 -4.16 -7.88
C HIS A 86 -0.16 -5.19 -6.76
N LEU A 87 1.00 -5.11 -6.09
CA LEU A 87 1.38 -6.01 -4.99
C LEU A 87 0.50 -5.89 -3.76
N CYS A 88 -0.18 -4.74 -3.57
CA CYS A 88 -1.08 -4.55 -2.43
C CYS A 88 -2.39 -5.34 -2.53
N VAL A 89 -2.67 -5.98 -3.67
CA VAL A 89 -3.89 -6.76 -3.90
C VAL A 89 -3.52 -8.24 -4.09
N PRO A 90 -3.71 -9.09 -3.07
CA PRO A 90 -3.48 -10.54 -3.17
C PRO A 90 -4.38 -11.22 -4.20
N GLU A 91 -3.91 -12.34 -4.74
CA GLU A 91 -4.70 -13.16 -5.67
C GLU A 91 -5.74 -13.96 -4.89
N GLY A 92 -7.01 -13.66 -5.11
CA GLY A 92 -8.12 -14.28 -4.39
C GLY A 92 -9.04 -13.27 -3.69
N VAL A 93 -8.66 -11.99 -3.67
CA VAL A 93 -9.60 -10.91 -3.31
C VAL A 93 -10.56 -10.71 -4.48
N SER A 94 -11.65 -11.48 -4.50
CA SER A 94 -12.71 -11.37 -5.49
C SER A 94 -13.62 -10.19 -5.16
N GLY A 95 -13.61 -9.15 -6.00
CA GLY A 95 -14.54 -8.04 -5.94
C GLY A 95 -13.84 -6.68 -5.90
N ASP A 96 -14.31 -5.77 -6.76
CA ASP A 96 -13.74 -4.43 -6.94
C ASP A 96 -13.63 -3.64 -5.63
N ALA A 97 -14.59 -3.81 -4.71
CA ALA A 97 -14.61 -3.10 -3.44
C ALA A 97 -13.41 -3.43 -2.54
N ALA A 98 -13.11 -4.72 -2.34
CA ALA A 98 -12.01 -5.13 -1.46
C ALA A 98 -10.64 -4.80 -2.07
N SER A 99 -10.48 -4.99 -3.38
CA SER A 99 -9.28 -4.59 -4.12
C SER A 99 -9.05 -3.07 -4.04
N ASN A 100 -10.11 -2.26 -4.19
CA ASN A 100 -10.01 -0.81 -4.06
C ASN A 100 -9.75 -0.36 -2.62
N CYS A 101 -10.29 -1.06 -1.61
CA CYS A 101 -9.96 -0.78 -0.21
C CYS A 101 -8.46 -0.98 0.08
N LEU A 102 -7.84 -2.02 -0.48
CA LEU A 102 -6.40 -2.27 -0.33
C LEU A 102 -5.55 -1.21 -1.04
N ARG A 103 -5.91 -0.83 -2.26
CA ARG A 103 -5.27 0.30 -2.98
C ARG A 103 -5.42 1.62 -2.23
N LEU A 104 -6.60 1.90 -1.68
CA LEU A 104 -6.85 3.07 -0.87
C LEU A 104 -5.98 3.05 0.40
N SER A 105 -5.90 1.90 1.06
CA SER A 105 -5.07 1.73 2.26
C SER A 105 -3.60 2.00 1.96
N ARG A 106 -3.09 1.51 0.82
CA ARG A 106 -1.74 1.81 0.33
C ARG A 106 -1.52 3.32 0.14
N ILE A 107 -2.43 4.01 -0.55
CA ILE A 107 -2.33 5.47 -0.77
C ILE A 107 -2.29 6.21 0.57
N ILE A 108 -3.15 5.82 1.50
CA ILE A 108 -3.23 6.45 2.81
C ILE A 108 -1.96 6.18 3.62
N LEU A 109 -1.42 4.96 3.58
CA LEU A 109 -0.14 4.64 4.21
C LEU A 109 1.01 5.47 3.62
N ILE A 110 1.10 5.58 2.30
CA ILE A 110 2.11 6.42 1.63
C ILE A 110 2.01 7.85 2.17
N LYS A 111 0.80 8.41 2.19
CA LYS A 111 0.56 9.79 2.64
C LYS A 111 0.86 9.98 4.13
N HIS A 112 0.40 9.05 4.95
CA HIS A 112 0.56 9.09 6.40
C HIS A 112 2.03 8.96 6.82
N LEU A 113 2.76 8.08 6.14
CA LEU A 113 4.16 7.79 6.42
C LEU A 113 5.12 8.67 5.63
N GLU A 114 4.69 9.78 5.01
CA GLU A 114 5.58 10.71 4.28
C GLU A 114 6.77 11.18 5.14
N HIS A 115 6.59 11.27 6.46
CA HIS A 115 7.68 11.63 7.39
C HIS A 115 8.75 10.52 7.53
N TYR A 116 8.37 9.26 7.30
CA TYR A 116 9.23 8.07 7.31
C TYR A 116 9.68 7.65 5.90
N ALA A 117 9.01 8.18 4.88
CA ALA A 117 9.06 7.68 3.52
C ALA A 117 9.81 8.64 2.60
N GLN A 118 10.67 8.06 1.77
CA GLN A 118 11.27 8.76 0.65
C GLN A 118 10.59 8.26 -0.62
N TYR A 119 9.71 9.10 -1.18
CA TYR A 119 8.96 8.77 -2.39
C TYR A 119 9.81 9.10 -3.61
N SER A 120 10.44 8.09 -4.22
CA SER A 120 11.17 8.35 -5.46
C SER A 120 10.26 8.25 -6.69
N GLN A 121 9.85 9.41 -7.21
CA GLN A 121 9.24 9.52 -8.54
C GLN A 121 10.25 9.21 -9.66
N ALA A 122 11.54 9.51 -9.42
CA ALA A 122 12.62 9.46 -10.40
C ALA A 122 13.36 8.10 -10.44
N GLY A 123 12.82 7.08 -9.77
CA GLY A 123 13.45 5.78 -9.62
C GLY A 123 14.34 5.70 -8.38
N TRP A 124 14.54 4.50 -7.85
CA TRP A 124 15.20 4.26 -6.57
C TRP A 124 16.74 4.42 -6.62
N ARG A 125 17.34 4.40 -7.82
CA ARG A 125 18.81 4.45 -8.00
C ARG A 125 19.47 5.75 -7.53
N PRO A 126 18.98 6.96 -7.90
CA PRO A 126 19.52 8.21 -7.35
C PRO A 126 19.46 8.27 -5.83
N TYR A 127 18.40 7.72 -5.25
CA TYR A 127 18.23 7.65 -3.81
C TYR A 127 19.28 6.73 -3.16
N LEU A 128 19.50 5.52 -3.69
CA LEU A 128 20.53 4.63 -3.17
C LEU A 128 21.96 5.13 -3.40
N ALA A 129 22.19 5.94 -4.43
CA ALA A 129 23.49 6.58 -4.63
C ALA A 129 23.79 7.66 -3.57
N GLN A 130 22.75 8.27 -3.00
CA GLN A 130 22.87 9.33 -1.98
C GLN A 130 22.82 8.79 -0.55
N ASN A 131 22.33 7.57 -0.36
CA ASN A 131 22.09 6.97 0.95
C ASN A 131 22.79 5.62 1.02
N ALA A 132 23.65 5.43 2.02
CA ALA A 132 24.35 4.16 2.28
C ALA A 132 23.39 3.11 2.86
N VAL A 133 22.49 2.59 2.02
CA VAL A 133 21.55 1.52 2.37
C VAL A 133 22.31 0.20 2.38
N GLN A 134 22.39 -0.45 3.55
CA GLN A 134 23.12 -1.71 3.72
C GLN A 134 22.34 -2.93 3.23
N PHE A 135 21.03 -2.94 3.51
CA PHE A 135 20.16 -4.06 3.17
C PHE A 135 18.71 -3.61 2.99
N PHE A 136 17.89 -4.54 2.53
CA PHE A 136 16.46 -4.35 2.35
C PHE A 136 15.65 -5.30 3.23
N LEU A 137 14.65 -4.77 3.94
CA LEU A 137 13.64 -5.53 4.66
C LEU A 137 12.40 -5.69 3.77
N CYS A 138 12.10 -6.93 3.36
CA CYS A 138 11.10 -7.24 2.33
C CYS A 138 10.26 -8.45 2.68
N LEU A 139 9.04 -8.50 2.16
CA LEU A 139 8.23 -9.72 2.13
C LEU A 139 8.66 -10.61 0.95
N ASP A 140 8.71 -11.93 1.16
CA ASP A 140 8.98 -12.92 0.11
C ASP A 140 7.74 -13.33 -0.70
N GLY A 141 6.56 -12.90 -0.29
CA GLY A 141 5.28 -13.26 -0.89
C GLY A 141 4.84 -14.72 -0.64
N CYS A 142 5.72 -15.58 -0.13
CA CYS A 142 5.42 -16.97 0.18
C CYS A 142 4.40 -17.10 1.33
N ALA A 143 4.43 -16.16 2.28
CA ALA A 143 3.48 -16.12 3.39
C ALA A 143 2.07 -15.61 3.04
N LEU A 144 1.88 -15.05 1.84
CA LEU A 144 0.61 -14.52 1.35
C LEU A 144 -0.23 -15.64 0.71
N ASP A 145 0.14 -16.00 -0.52
CA ASP A 145 -0.61 -16.92 -1.38
C ASP A 145 0.29 -18.06 -1.90
N GLY A 146 1.48 -18.20 -1.30
CA GLY A 146 2.53 -19.14 -1.70
C GLY A 146 3.46 -18.57 -2.79
N CYS A 147 4.70 -19.06 -2.83
CA CYS A 147 5.73 -18.55 -3.75
C CYS A 147 5.41 -18.77 -5.24
N ALA A 148 4.39 -19.56 -5.54
CA ALA A 148 3.94 -19.87 -6.90
C ALA A 148 2.79 -18.98 -7.38
N SER A 149 2.21 -18.14 -6.51
CA SER A 149 1.23 -17.16 -6.95
C SER A 149 1.93 -16.03 -7.73
N PRO A 150 1.28 -15.41 -8.73
CA PRO A 150 1.76 -14.22 -9.42
C PRO A 150 2.23 -13.10 -8.49
N THR A 151 1.48 -12.82 -7.40
CA THR A 151 1.92 -11.85 -6.38
C THR A 151 3.21 -12.33 -5.68
N GLY A 152 3.29 -13.61 -5.32
CA GLY A 152 4.49 -14.22 -4.76
C GLY A 152 5.70 -14.13 -5.69
N VAL A 153 5.52 -14.44 -6.97
CA VAL A 153 6.54 -14.33 -8.02
C VAL A 153 7.08 -12.91 -8.12
N GLN A 154 6.23 -11.88 -8.01
CA GLN A 154 6.69 -10.49 -8.09
C GLN A 154 7.46 -10.03 -6.85
N TYR A 155 7.08 -10.48 -5.64
CA TYR A 155 7.89 -10.25 -4.44
C TYR A 155 9.25 -10.94 -4.56
N LEU A 156 9.28 -12.17 -5.08
CA LEU A 156 10.54 -12.88 -5.36
C LEU A 156 11.36 -12.19 -6.46
N GLU A 157 10.73 -11.65 -7.50
CA GLU A 157 11.41 -10.89 -8.56
C GLU A 157 12.10 -9.66 -7.95
N PHE A 158 11.40 -8.95 -7.07
CA PHE A 158 11.99 -7.82 -6.36
C PHE A 158 13.16 -8.23 -5.46
N ILE A 159 13.02 -9.30 -4.68
CA ILE A 159 14.09 -9.85 -3.83
C ILE A 159 15.30 -10.28 -4.67
N HIS A 160 15.07 -10.93 -5.80
CA HIS A 160 16.13 -11.28 -6.74
C HIS A 160 16.80 -10.04 -7.32
N HIS A 161 16.01 -9.05 -7.72
CA HIS A 161 16.52 -7.81 -8.31
C HIS A 161 17.46 -7.07 -7.35
N ILE A 162 17.07 -6.89 -6.09
CA ILE A 162 17.92 -6.22 -5.09
C ILE A 162 19.17 -7.06 -4.76
N ALA A 163 19.04 -8.39 -4.65
CA ALA A 163 20.17 -9.29 -4.41
C ALA A 163 21.16 -9.27 -5.58
N PHE A 164 20.68 -9.28 -6.82
CA PHE A 164 21.50 -9.16 -8.03
C PHE A 164 22.31 -7.86 -8.06
N HIS A 165 21.77 -6.78 -7.50
CA HIS A 165 22.46 -5.49 -7.38
C HIS A 165 23.38 -5.40 -6.15
N GLY A 166 23.62 -6.52 -5.44
CA GLY A 166 24.59 -6.58 -4.35
C GLY A 166 24.06 -6.16 -2.98
N TYR A 167 22.74 -6.00 -2.81
CA TYR A 167 22.14 -5.73 -1.51
C TYR A 167 21.81 -7.02 -0.77
N SER A 168 22.09 -7.04 0.53
CA SER A 168 21.59 -8.08 1.41
C SER A 168 20.08 -7.92 1.64
N VAL A 169 19.42 -9.02 1.99
CA VAL A 169 17.96 -9.06 2.15
C VAL A 169 17.61 -9.67 3.51
N ALA A 170 16.72 -9.00 4.23
CA ALA A 170 16.08 -9.50 5.44
C ALA A 170 14.59 -9.77 5.17
N LEU A 171 14.10 -10.93 5.61
CA LEU A 171 12.75 -11.40 5.32
C LEU A 171 11.77 -10.97 6.42
N MET A 172 10.90 -10.03 6.09
CA MET A 172 9.95 -9.39 7.00
C MET A 172 8.94 -10.37 7.62
N ASN A 173 8.54 -11.42 6.90
CA ASN A 173 7.66 -12.48 7.39
C ASN A 173 8.29 -13.38 8.45
N SER A 174 9.62 -13.32 8.62
CA SER A 174 10.35 -14.08 9.65
C SER A 174 10.76 -13.23 10.87
N LEU A 175 10.30 -11.98 10.91
CA LEU A 175 10.70 -11.00 11.89
C LEU A 175 10.00 -11.23 13.23
N ASP A 176 10.80 -11.44 14.27
CA ASP A 176 10.34 -11.63 15.65
C ASP A 176 11.04 -10.64 16.59
N PHE A 177 10.25 -9.94 17.40
CA PHE A 177 10.79 -9.04 18.42
C PHE A 177 10.88 -9.79 19.76
N VAL A 178 12.09 -9.93 20.29
CA VAL A 178 12.34 -10.64 21.55
C VAL A 178 13.14 -9.74 22.47
N SER A 179 12.50 -9.22 23.53
CA SER A 179 13.11 -8.23 24.43
C SER A 179 13.67 -7.03 23.63
N SER A 180 14.97 -6.75 23.74
CA SER A 180 15.68 -5.71 22.99
C SER A 180 16.09 -6.09 21.57
N LYS A 181 15.92 -7.35 21.15
CA LYS A 181 16.40 -7.86 19.86
C LYS A 181 15.32 -7.85 18.77
N VAL A 182 15.77 -7.77 17.52
CA VAL A 182 14.93 -7.97 16.33
C VAL A 182 15.49 -9.16 15.57
N LEU A 183 14.94 -10.35 15.79
CA LEU A 183 15.40 -11.55 15.09
C LEU A 183 14.77 -11.62 13.71
N VAL A 184 15.57 -11.85 12.68
CA VAL A 184 15.09 -11.96 11.30
C VAL A 184 15.92 -12.99 10.54
N SER A 185 15.32 -13.61 9.53
CA SER A 185 16.07 -14.41 8.55
C SER A 185 16.62 -13.49 7.47
N ALA A 186 17.93 -13.45 7.31
CA ALA A 186 18.61 -12.62 6.34
C ALA A 186 19.63 -13.41 5.53
N PHE A 187 19.91 -12.95 4.32
CA PHE A 187 20.94 -13.52 3.47
C PHE A 187 21.68 -12.42 2.71
N SER A 188 22.94 -12.71 2.40
CA SER A 188 23.80 -11.87 1.58
C SER A 188 23.83 -12.37 0.14
N PRO A 189 24.06 -11.49 -0.85
CA PRO A 189 23.94 -11.79 -2.28
C PRO A 189 25.08 -12.65 -2.85
N SER A 190 25.80 -13.40 -2.02
CA SER A 190 27.09 -14.05 -2.29
C SER A 190 27.10 -15.03 -3.49
N SER A 191 25.95 -15.29 -4.12
CA SER A 191 25.77 -16.23 -5.24
C SER A 191 24.61 -15.85 -6.16
N CYS A 192 24.19 -14.58 -6.22
CA CYS A 192 23.21 -14.18 -7.23
C CYS A 192 23.85 -14.31 -8.62
N GLY A 193 23.34 -15.23 -9.43
CA GLY A 193 23.85 -15.56 -10.76
C GLY A 193 23.47 -14.51 -11.81
N ASN A 194 23.05 -14.95 -12.99
CA ASN A 194 22.57 -14.05 -14.03
C ASN A 194 21.22 -13.40 -13.64
N GLU A 195 20.93 -12.22 -14.18
CA GLU A 195 19.64 -11.56 -13.98
C GLU A 195 18.49 -12.41 -14.53
N ILE A 196 17.66 -12.96 -13.65
CA ILE A 196 16.41 -13.65 -14.02
C ILE A 196 15.36 -12.58 -14.35
N ARG A 197 14.91 -12.54 -15.61
CA ARG A 197 13.87 -11.61 -16.07
C ARG A 197 12.52 -12.31 -16.18
N ILE A 198 11.52 -11.72 -15.54
CA ILE A 198 10.13 -12.17 -15.65
C ILE A 198 9.34 -11.14 -16.45
N GLU A 199 8.42 -11.60 -17.29
CA GLU A 199 7.48 -10.72 -17.98
C GLU A 199 6.61 -10.01 -16.93
N LYS A 200 6.79 -8.69 -16.82
CA LYS A 200 5.98 -7.90 -15.89
C LYS A 200 4.52 -7.88 -16.34
N PRO A 201 3.56 -8.06 -15.41
CA PRO A 201 2.17 -7.82 -15.73
C PRO A 201 2.01 -6.38 -16.21
N ARG A 202 1.17 -6.18 -17.22
CA ARG A 202 0.84 -4.83 -17.67
C ARG A 202 0.20 -4.08 -16.50
N PRO A 203 0.58 -2.81 -16.26
CA PRO A 203 -0.14 -1.98 -15.30
C PRO A 203 -1.62 -2.01 -15.61
N SER A 204 -2.46 -2.17 -14.59
CA SER A 204 -3.91 -2.03 -14.78
C SER A 204 -4.17 -0.64 -15.38
N PRO A 205 -5.00 -0.54 -16.44
CA PRO A 205 -5.35 0.75 -17.01
C PRO A 205 -5.99 1.59 -15.90
N ARG A 206 -5.38 2.74 -15.59
CA ARG A 206 -5.98 3.70 -14.68
C ARG A 206 -7.10 4.41 -15.43
N THR A 207 -8.31 4.37 -14.89
CA THR A 207 -9.40 5.22 -15.38
C THR A 207 -8.97 6.67 -15.21
N GLN A 208 -9.04 7.44 -16.29
CA GLN A 208 -8.82 8.87 -16.23
C GLN A 208 -9.89 9.48 -15.31
N ILE A 209 -9.44 10.21 -14.29
CA ILE A 209 -10.33 10.94 -13.39
C ILE A 209 -10.41 12.35 -13.93
N LEU A 210 -11.63 12.77 -14.29
CA LEU A 210 -11.91 14.15 -14.68
C LEU A 210 -12.18 14.95 -13.42
N ALA A 211 -11.45 16.04 -13.21
CA ALA A 211 -11.70 16.93 -12.07
C ALA A 211 -13.10 17.56 -12.18
N VAL A 212 -13.74 17.94 -11.06
CA VAL A 212 -15.03 18.66 -11.10
C VAL A 212 -14.96 19.90 -12.00
N SER A 213 -13.86 20.64 -11.97
CA SER A 213 -13.66 21.80 -12.84
C SER A 213 -13.61 21.45 -14.33
N GLU A 214 -13.08 20.28 -14.69
CA GLU A 214 -13.07 19.81 -16.09
C GLU A 214 -14.47 19.36 -16.50
N LEU A 215 -15.17 18.66 -15.61
CA LEU A 215 -16.58 18.28 -15.82
C LEU A 215 -17.51 19.49 -15.93
N GLU A 216 -17.23 20.57 -15.18
CA GLU A 216 -17.93 21.84 -15.28
C GLU A 216 -17.76 22.46 -16.66
N LEU A 217 -16.51 22.53 -17.15
CA LEU A 217 -16.21 23.03 -18.50
C LEU A 217 -16.92 22.20 -19.58
N ASP A 218 -16.91 20.87 -19.46
CA ASP A 218 -17.60 19.97 -20.39
C ASP A 218 -19.12 20.19 -20.42
N LEU A 219 -19.69 20.67 -19.31
CA LEU A 219 -21.11 21.02 -19.19
C LEU A 219 -21.41 22.49 -19.55
N GLY A 220 -20.39 23.27 -19.96
CA GLY A 220 -20.54 24.69 -20.26
C GLY A 220 -20.74 25.58 -19.03
N LEU A 221 -20.32 25.11 -17.85
CA LEU A 221 -20.33 25.86 -16.61
C LEU A 221 -18.97 26.54 -16.40
N GLU A 222 -19.00 27.75 -15.84
CA GLU A 222 -17.79 28.43 -15.40
C GLU A 222 -17.22 27.71 -14.16
N PRO A 223 -15.93 27.30 -14.14
CA PRO A 223 -15.38 26.55 -13.04
C PRO A 223 -15.51 27.27 -11.70
N GLY A 224 -16.04 26.57 -10.69
CA GLY A 224 -16.27 27.15 -9.37
C GLY A 224 -17.36 28.23 -9.30
N SER A 225 -18.15 28.42 -10.37
CA SER A 225 -19.26 29.38 -10.38
C SER A 225 -20.49 28.93 -9.61
N TRP A 226 -20.53 27.66 -9.21
CA TRP A 226 -21.64 27.08 -8.47
C TRP A 226 -21.15 26.31 -7.25
N SER A 227 -22.01 26.24 -6.25
CA SER A 227 -21.82 25.43 -5.06
C SER A 227 -23.11 24.64 -4.82
N PRO A 228 -23.03 23.34 -4.50
CA PRO A 228 -24.20 22.57 -4.07
C PRO A 228 -24.74 23.06 -2.71
N TRP A 229 -24.00 23.93 -2.04
CA TRP A 229 -24.35 24.51 -0.75
C TRP A 229 -25.03 25.86 -0.96
N ALA A 230 -26.18 26.07 -0.30
CA ALA A 230 -26.94 27.32 -0.37
C ALA A 230 -26.26 28.52 0.33
N ASP A 231 -25.02 28.35 0.82
CA ASP A 231 -24.27 29.38 1.54
C ASP A 231 -23.36 30.23 0.65
N GLY A 232 -23.37 29.99 -0.67
CA GLY A 232 -22.61 30.76 -1.65
C GLY A 232 -21.09 30.62 -1.52
N LYS A 233 -20.60 29.72 -0.65
CA LYS A 233 -19.17 29.47 -0.47
C LYS A 233 -18.68 28.47 -1.50
N PRO A 234 -17.43 28.62 -1.99
CA PRO A 234 -16.83 27.62 -2.86
C PRO A 234 -16.72 26.26 -2.15
N LEU A 235 -16.61 25.20 -2.95
CA LEU A 235 -16.39 23.86 -2.43
C LEU A 235 -15.12 23.81 -1.59
N SER A 236 -15.19 23.20 -0.41
CA SER A 236 -13.96 22.85 0.32
C SER A 236 -13.17 21.81 -0.47
N VAL A 237 -11.86 21.68 -0.23
CA VAL A 237 -11.03 20.64 -0.87
C VAL A 237 -11.64 19.25 -0.68
N LYS A 238 -12.17 18.97 0.52
CA LYS A 238 -12.86 17.71 0.83
C LYS A 238 -14.11 17.53 -0.05
N ASP A 239 -14.93 18.57 -0.19
CA ASP A 239 -16.14 18.51 -1.00
C ASP A 239 -15.78 18.32 -2.48
N ALA A 240 -14.79 19.06 -3.00
CA ALA A 240 -14.32 18.95 -4.38
C ALA A 240 -13.83 17.53 -4.70
N ILE A 241 -13.03 16.91 -3.82
CA ILE A 241 -12.60 15.52 -3.96
C ILE A 241 -13.80 14.56 -3.93
N SER A 242 -14.72 14.78 -2.99
CA SER A 242 -15.92 13.95 -2.82
C SER A 242 -16.81 13.98 -4.05
N PHE A 243 -17.09 15.16 -4.59
CA PHE A 243 -17.88 15.34 -5.81
C PHE A 243 -17.16 14.82 -7.04
N THR A 244 -15.83 15.03 -7.15
CA THR A 244 -15.02 14.43 -8.23
C THR A 244 -15.17 12.92 -8.24
N ALA A 245 -15.03 12.27 -7.08
CA ALA A 245 -15.18 10.83 -6.96
C ALA A 245 -16.59 10.36 -7.34
N LEU A 246 -17.63 11.04 -6.85
CA LEU A 246 -19.02 10.71 -7.18
C LEU A 246 -19.32 10.85 -8.67
N CYS A 247 -18.92 11.96 -9.30
CA CYS A 247 -19.18 12.21 -10.71
C CYS A 247 -18.48 11.16 -11.59
N ASN A 248 -17.20 10.89 -11.37
CA ASN A 248 -16.47 9.88 -12.12
C ASN A 248 -17.06 8.47 -11.93
N MET A 249 -17.48 8.15 -10.71
CA MET A 249 -18.11 6.87 -10.41
C MET A 249 -19.47 6.72 -11.12
N LEU A 250 -20.26 7.80 -11.19
CA LEU A 250 -21.53 7.83 -11.93
C LEU A 250 -21.36 7.80 -13.45
N LEU A 251 -20.27 8.38 -13.99
CA LEU A 251 -19.91 8.31 -15.41
C LEU A 251 -19.57 6.87 -15.84
N VAL A 252 -18.86 6.13 -14.97
CA VAL A 252 -18.49 4.74 -15.24
C VAL A 252 -19.65 3.77 -15.02
N ASN A 253 -20.47 3.99 -13.99
CA ASN A 253 -21.53 3.04 -13.63
C ASN A 253 -22.75 3.74 -13.03
N SER A 254 -23.79 3.94 -13.86
CA SER A 254 -24.99 4.66 -13.45
C SER A 254 -26.13 3.76 -12.95
N LYS A 255 -25.86 2.55 -12.42
CA LYS A 255 -26.90 1.64 -11.91
C LYS A 255 -27.72 2.30 -10.77
N ARG A 256 -28.99 1.91 -10.62
CA ARG A 256 -29.91 2.49 -9.61
C ARG A 256 -29.34 2.45 -8.18
N GLY A 257 -28.75 1.33 -7.76
CA GLY A 257 -28.17 1.20 -6.41
C GLY A 257 -27.02 2.18 -6.17
N ILE A 258 -26.19 2.39 -7.18
CA ILE A 258 -25.08 3.35 -7.13
C ILE A 258 -25.58 4.79 -7.02
N ARG A 259 -26.61 5.16 -7.80
CA ARG A 259 -27.24 6.48 -7.71
C ARG A 259 -27.83 6.72 -6.31
N ALA A 260 -28.44 5.69 -5.71
CA ALA A 260 -28.95 5.77 -4.35
C ALA A 260 -27.82 5.95 -3.31
N CYS A 261 -26.71 5.24 -3.44
CA CYS A 261 -25.54 5.43 -2.58
C CYS A 261 -24.91 6.82 -2.75
N ALA A 262 -24.79 7.32 -3.99
CA ALA A 262 -24.31 8.66 -4.26
C ALA A 262 -25.21 9.73 -3.61
N ALA A 263 -26.53 9.61 -3.76
CA ALA A 263 -27.50 10.49 -3.11
C ALA A 263 -27.40 10.43 -1.58
N ALA A 264 -27.31 9.23 -1.00
CA ALA A 264 -27.13 9.05 0.43
C ALA A 264 -25.83 9.68 0.94
N TYR A 265 -24.74 9.58 0.18
CA TYR A 265 -23.46 10.20 0.52
C TYR A 265 -23.52 11.73 0.46
N VAL A 266 -24.16 12.31 -0.56
CA VAL A 266 -24.39 13.77 -0.63
C VAL A 266 -25.24 14.26 0.55
N LEU A 267 -26.32 13.53 0.88
CA LEU A 267 -27.13 13.83 2.06
C LEU A 267 -26.30 13.74 3.35
N HIS A 268 -25.43 12.74 3.47
CA HIS A 268 -24.53 12.63 4.61
C HIS A 268 -23.54 13.80 4.70
N LEU A 269 -22.93 14.22 3.59
CA LEU A 269 -22.05 15.39 3.57
C LEU A 269 -22.80 16.67 3.98
N SER A 270 -24.04 16.84 3.49
CA SER A 270 -24.91 17.93 3.90
C SER A 270 -25.17 17.90 5.41
N ALA A 271 -25.55 16.74 5.96
CA ALA A 271 -25.75 16.57 7.40
C ALA A 271 -24.47 16.87 8.21
N LEU A 272 -23.30 16.42 7.75
CA LEU A 272 -22.02 16.75 8.39
C LEU A 272 -21.67 18.24 8.32
N ARG A 273 -22.16 18.98 7.33
CA ARG A 273 -21.96 20.43 7.23
C ARG A 273 -22.90 21.21 8.16
N HIS A 274 -24.15 20.77 8.27
CA HIS A 274 -25.20 21.49 8.99
C HIS A 274 -25.38 21.08 10.45
N CYS A 275 -24.99 19.87 10.84
CA CYS A 275 -25.11 19.40 12.21
C CYS A 275 -23.79 19.56 12.97
N SER A 276 -23.81 20.11 14.18
CA SER A 276 -22.67 20.08 15.10
C SER A 276 -22.37 18.65 15.56
N LEU A 277 -21.18 18.39 16.13
CA LEU A 277 -20.84 17.05 16.65
C LEU A 277 -21.85 16.52 17.67
N SER A 278 -22.40 17.39 18.54
CA SER A 278 -23.41 16.99 19.53
C SER A 278 -24.75 16.59 18.89
N GLN A 279 -25.09 17.22 17.75
CA GLN A 279 -26.30 16.90 16.98
C GLN A 279 -26.17 15.62 16.13
N ARG A 280 -24.96 15.04 16.04
CA ARG A 280 -24.70 13.81 15.27
C ARG A 280 -24.78 12.54 16.11
N SER A 281 -25.08 12.62 17.41
CA SER A 281 -25.21 11.42 18.24
C SER A 281 -26.45 10.63 17.82
N CYS A 282 -26.26 9.36 17.44
CA CYS A 282 -27.37 8.43 17.32
C CYS A 282 -27.72 7.96 18.73
N MET A 283 -29.01 8.05 19.11
CA MET A 283 -29.49 7.32 20.28
C MET A 283 -29.17 5.84 20.09
N VAL A 284 -28.41 5.27 21.02
CA VAL A 284 -28.22 3.83 21.09
C VAL A 284 -29.60 3.23 21.35
N THR A 285 -30.20 2.61 20.33
CA THR A 285 -31.38 1.78 20.52
C THR A 285 -30.98 0.61 21.41
N THR A 286 -31.24 0.74 22.71
CA THR A 286 -31.34 -0.39 23.63
C THR A 286 -32.42 -1.31 23.11
N ARG A 287 -32.02 -2.38 22.43
CA ARG A 287 -32.91 -3.51 22.19
C ARG A 287 -33.22 -4.09 23.57
N HIS A 288 -34.44 -3.86 24.06
CA HIS A 288 -34.96 -4.62 25.18
C HIS A 288 -35.01 -6.09 24.74
N ALA A 289 -34.36 -6.93 25.55
CA ALA A 289 -34.35 -8.39 25.41
C ALA A 289 -35.76 -8.96 25.58
#